data_AF-A0A355SZ61-F1
#
_entry.id   AF-A0A355SZ61-F1
#
_cell.length_a   1.000
_cell.length_b   1.000
_cell.length_c   1.000
_cell.angle_alpha   90.00
_cell.angle_beta   90.00
_cell.angle_gamma   90.00
#
_symmetry.space_group_name_H-M   'P 1'
#
loop_
_entity.id
_entity.type
_entity.pdbx_description
1 polymer ?
#
loop_
_entity_poly.entity_id
_entity_poly.type
_entity_poly.pdbx_seq_one_letter_code
_entity_poly.pdbx_strand_id
1 'polypeptide(L)'
;MDHCIHNQPRNPIKSKQDTTNTTPHTSADAVWQELKHGCYSLATQQLIIEFLNLLWWSPEQLATLKVDVAALDNAGEALAHRMLRKLLNQAETERADIEEAATGSQPAHTEQVALIMGDLHKEQQRQAALDTPEENIIFMQALSALVDNAVAWKCFQDYVAARTDPLSYTLLDTDADAQPEAAHEAPQLSRHQQDVFHYCHQLGALFFARQQPVPGFKLRTFPLIVGPTGAGKSHLVRTLAQAHDCDYLPITYGAWQVQGSKADTCTIELIAQRAAKGRVLVHLDELDKMRAGFSSSWDISVLNDVWDLLQQSISLQNMSFTGDAAVKREQLEATIRQNVWVVASGIWQEAFKEQRGRGRPVQLGEPTD
;
A
#
# COMPACT_ATOMS: atom_id res chain seq x y z
N MET A 1 -0.76 -49.57 50.98
CA MET A 1 -1.03 -48.80 49.75
C MET A 1 -0.93 -47.35 50.15
N ASP A 2 0.27 -46.78 50.10
CA ASP A 2 0.52 -45.36 50.36
C ASP A 2 1.64 -44.94 49.42
N HIS A 3 1.31 -44.13 48.42
CA HIS A 3 2.27 -43.61 47.43
C HIS A 3 2.87 -42.30 47.94
N CYS A 4 4.14 -42.34 48.34
CA CYS A 4 4.98 -41.17 48.51
C CYS A 4 5.25 -40.50 47.16
N ILE A 5 4.78 -39.27 46.98
CA ILE A 5 5.12 -38.40 45.85
C ILE A 5 6.29 -37.50 46.28
N HIS A 6 7.44 -37.63 45.61
CA HIS A 6 8.59 -36.76 45.74
C HIS A 6 8.31 -35.41 45.03
N ASN A 7 8.26 -34.32 45.79
CA ASN A 7 8.31 -32.96 45.28
C ASN A 7 9.77 -32.53 45.08
N GLN A 8 10.17 -32.24 43.85
CA GLN A 8 11.41 -31.50 43.56
C GLN A 8 11.15 -29.98 43.59
N PRO A 9 12.13 -29.17 44.05
CA PRO A 9 12.01 -27.72 44.04
C PRO A 9 12.24 -27.15 42.63
N ARG A 10 11.30 -26.34 42.13
CA ARG A 10 11.48 -25.54 40.91
C ARG A 10 12.41 -24.35 41.21
N ASN A 11 13.49 -24.23 40.45
CA ASN A 11 14.36 -23.06 40.44
C ASN A 11 13.63 -21.81 39.88
N PRO A 12 13.87 -20.62 40.45
CA PRO A 12 13.33 -19.38 39.90
C PRO A 12 14.17 -18.92 38.69
N ILE A 13 13.56 -18.92 37.50
CA ILE A 13 14.13 -18.26 36.33
C ILE A 13 13.99 -16.76 36.55
N LYS A 14 15.12 -16.08 36.77
CA LYS A 14 15.21 -14.62 36.68
C LYS A 14 15.25 -14.25 35.19
N SER A 15 14.17 -13.71 34.65
CA SER A 15 14.22 -12.94 33.40
C SER A 15 14.14 -11.45 33.72
N LYS A 16 15.30 -10.80 33.72
CA LYS A 16 15.43 -9.37 33.48
C LYS A 16 16.32 -9.23 32.26
N GLN A 17 15.78 -8.71 31.16
CA GLN A 17 16.13 -7.38 30.68
C GLN A 17 15.32 -7.02 29.44
N ASP A 18 14.87 -5.76 29.47
CA ASP A 18 14.30 -5.00 28.36
C ASP A 18 15.31 -4.86 27.22
N THR A 19 14.82 -4.93 25.98
CA THR A 19 15.38 -4.12 24.88
C THR A 19 14.26 -3.54 24.04
N THR A 20 14.24 -2.21 24.02
CA THR A 20 13.42 -1.34 23.18
C THR A 20 13.87 -1.45 21.72
N ASN A 21 13.03 -2.02 20.86
CA ASN A 21 13.22 -1.98 19.40
C ASN A 21 12.72 -0.65 18.84
N THR A 22 13.56 0.38 18.94
CA THR A 22 13.60 1.47 17.97
C THR A 22 14.88 1.28 17.18
N THR A 23 14.76 0.84 15.93
CA THR A 23 15.87 0.64 15.00
C THR A 23 16.66 1.96 14.90
N PRO A 24 17.95 2.00 15.30
CA PRO A 24 18.75 3.20 15.09
C PRO A 24 18.96 3.39 13.59
N HIS A 25 18.82 4.63 13.12
CA HIS A 25 19.22 4.99 11.75
C HIS A 25 20.71 4.70 11.58
N THR A 26 21.04 3.67 10.80
CA THR A 26 22.42 3.31 10.48
C THR A 26 23.03 4.43 9.62
N SER A 27 24.18 4.98 10.02
CA SER A 27 24.92 5.95 9.20
C SER A 27 25.29 5.34 7.84
N ALA A 28 25.43 6.14 6.78
CA ALA A 28 25.89 5.70 5.45
C ALA A 28 27.13 4.79 5.56
N ASP A 29 28.12 5.20 6.34
CA ASP A 29 29.37 4.47 6.53
C ASP A 29 29.15 3.06 7.10
N ALA A 30 28.19 2.89 8.01
CA ALA A 30 27.87 1.59 8.57
C ALA A 30 27.21 0.67 7.52
N VAL A 31 26.29 1.21 6.71
CA VAL A 31 25.70 0.49 5.56
C VAL A 31 26.79 0.04 4.59
N TRP A 32 27.76 0.92 4.27
CA TRP A 32 28.86 0.59 3.36
C TRP A 32 29.85 -0.43 3.92
N GLN A 33 30.15 -0.36 5.22
CA GLN A 33 30.98 -1.38 5.87
C GLN A 33 30.28 -2.74 5.85
N GLU A 34 28.99 -2.80 6.14
CA GLU A 34 28.20 -4.04 6.06
C GLU A 34 28.21 -4.63 4.65
N LEU A 35 28.00 -3.80 3.63
CA LEU A 35 28.04 -4.21 2.22
C LEU A 35 29.41 -4.74 1.80
N LYS A 36 30.50 -4.12 2.27
CA LYS A 36 31.87 -4.55 1.97
C LYS A 36 32.22 -5.89 2.59
N HIS A 37 31.70 -6.16 3.80
CA HIS A 37 32.00 -7.39 4.53
C HIS A 37 31.01 -8.52 4.24
N GLY A 38 29.93 -8.26 3.50
CA GLY A 38 28.90 -9.25 3.18
C GLY A 38 28.06 -9.68 4.40
N CYS A 39 28.00 -8.84 5.44
CA CYS A 39 27.22 -9.08 6.65
C CYS A 39 26.22 -7.93 6.81
N TYR A 40 24.95 -8.17 6.52
CA TYR A 40 23.92 -7.12 6.48
C TYR A 40 23.06 -7.17 7.73
N SER A 41 23.01 -6.06 8.46
CA SER A 41 22.00 -5.86 9.50
C SER A 41 20.60 -5.80 8.89
N LEU A 42 19.57 -6.04 9.72
CA LEU A 42 18.17 -5.93 9.29
C LEU A 42 17.85 -4.54 8.69
N ALA A 43 18.44 -3.49 9.25
CA ALA A 43 18.27 -2.12 8.76
C ALA A 43 18.85 -1.94 7.34
N THR A 44 20.04 -2.50 7.07
CA THR A 44 20.65 -2.48 5.73
C THR A 44 19.85 -3.32 4.73
N GLN A 45 19.38 -4.50 5.14
CA GLN A 45 18.52 -5.35 4.29
C GLN A 45 17.23 -4.63 3.91
N GLN A 46 16.57 -4.00 4.87
CA GLN A 46 15.36 -3.23 4.64
C GLN A 46 15.59 -2.05 3.68
N LEU A 47 16.70 -1.33 3.83
CA LEU A 47 17.05 -0.20 2.96
C LEU A 47 17.27 -0.68 1.50
N ILE A 48 17.94 -1.81 1.31
CA ILE A 48 18.13 -2.44 -0.01
C ILE A 48 16.78 -2.83 -0.62
N ILE A 49 15.89 -3.47 0.14
CA ILE A 49 14.56 -3.88 -0.33
C ILE A 49 13.70 -2.66 -0.69
N GLU A 50 13.71 -1.61 0.12
CA GLU A 50 12.98 -0.37 -0.16
C GLU A 50 13.47 0.27 -1.47
N PHE A 51 14.78 0.34 -1.67
CA PHE A 51 15.35 0.83 -2.93
C PHE A 51 14.94 -0.03 -4.13
N LEU A 52 15.05 -1.36 -4.02
CA LEU A 52 14.66 -2.28 -5.11
C LEU A 52 13.18 -2.14 -5.47
N ASN A 53 12.31 -1.97 -4.47
CA ASN A 53 10.90 -1.71 -4.70
C ASN A 53 10.66 -0.36 -5.40
N LEU A 54 11.36 0.70 -4.99
CA LEU A 54 11.26 2.00 -5.65
C LEU A 54 11.75 1.94 -7.10
N LEU A 55 12.91 1.30 -7.32
CA LEU A 55 13.49 1.10 -8.65
C LEU A 55 12.54 0.37 -9.59
N TRP A 56 11.73 -0.55 -9.06
CA TRP A 56 10.84 -1.38 -9.85
C TRP A 56 9.45 -0.75 -10.07
N TRP A 57 8.85 -0.23 -9.00
CA TRP A 57 7.45 0.17 -9.00
C TRP A 57 7.24 1.67 -9.20
N SER A 58 8.25 2.48 -8.92
CA SER A 58 8.16 3.94 -9.00
C SER A 58 9.53 4.58 -9.33
N PRO A 59 10.19 4.20 -10.44
CA PRO A 59 11.50 4.74 -10.82
C PRO A 59 11.49 6.29 -10.92
N GLU A 60 10.35 6.89 -11.25
CA GLU A 60 10.16 8.34 -11.25
C GLU A 60 10.42 9.00 -9.88
N GLN A 61 10.21 8.28 -8.77
CA GLN A 61 10.51 8.78 -7.44
C GLN A 61 12.03 8.85 -7.20
N LEU A 62 12.80 7.96 -7.82
CA LEU A 62 14.27 8.00 -7.77
C LEU A 62 14.84 9.02 -8.76
N ALA A 63 14.11 9.39 -9.81
CA ALA A 63 14.53 10.44 -10.74
C ALA A 63 14.72 11.81 -10.07
N THR A 64 14.01 12.04 -8.95
CA THR A 64 14.19 13.23 -8.09
C THR A 64 15.61 13.35 -7.52
N LEU A 65 16.39 12.26 -7.52
CA LEU A 65 17.82 12.23 -7.17
C LEU A 65 18.73 12.69 -8.33
N LYS A 66 18.19 13.42 -9.32
CA LYS A 66 18.88 13.87 -10.55
C LYS A 66 19.39 12.70 -11.41
N VAL A 67 18.61 11.63 -11.46
CA VAL A 67 18.92 10.45 -12.27
C VAL A 67 18.08 10.48 -13.55
N ASP A 68 18.71 10.12 -14.67
CA ASP A 68 18.02 9.97 -15.95
C ASP A 68 16.99 8.83 -15.87
N VAL A 69 15.70 9.18 -16.01
CA VAL A 69 14.56 8.25 -15.95
C VAL A 69 14.71 7.13 -16.96
N ALA A 70 15.15 7.43 -18.19
CA ALA A 70 15.30 6.42 -19.23
C ALA A 70 16.44 5.45 -18.90
N ALA A 71 17.53 5.95 -18.31
CA ALA A 71 18.62 5.09 -17.83
C ALA A 71 18.17 4.21 -16.65
N LEU A 72 17.26 4.73 -15.80
CA LEU A 72 16.73 4.03 -14.64
C LEU A 72 15.73 2.94 -15.01
N ASP A 73 14.82 3.22 -15.95
CA ASP A 73 13.89 2.22 -16.50
C ASP A 73 14.66 1.08 -17.18
N ASN A 74 15.65 1.42 -18.02
CA ASN A 74 16.53 0.43 -18.63
C ASN A 74 17.34 -0.37 -17.59
N ALA A 75 17.75 0.28 -16.49
CA ALA A 75 18.47 -0.38 -15.42
C ALA A 75 17.58 -1.31 -14.60
N GLY A 76 16.33 -0.91 -14.33
CA GLY A 76 15.30 -1.72 -13.69
C GLY A 76 14.94 -2.94 -14.53
N GLU A 77 14.73 -2.76 -15.84
CA GLU A 77 14.47 -3.86 -16.78
C GLU A 77 15.69 -4.80 -16.92
N ALA A 78 16.91 -4.26 -17.01
CA ALA A 78 18.13 -5.08 -17.06
C ALA A 78 18.36 -5.85 -15.75
N LEU A 79 18.07 -5.23 -14.61
CA LEU A 79 18.14 -5.86 -13.29
C LEU A 79 17.09 -6.97 -13.17
N ALA A 80 15.85 -6.70 -13.59
CA ALA A 80 14.76 -7.66 -13.69
C ALA A 80 15.15 -8.88 -14.51
N HIS A 81 15.65 -8.64 -15.73
CA HIS A 81 16.08 -9.71 -16.62
C HIS A 81 17.26 -10.50 -16.06
N ARG A 82 18.19 -9.87 -15.35
CA ARG A 82 19.33 -10.57 -14.72
C ARG A 82 18.92 -11.36 -13.49
N MET A 83 18.06 -10.81 -12.63
CA MET A 83 17.50 -11.52 -11.49
C MET A 83 16.68 -12.71 -11.97
N LEU A 84 15.80 -12.48 -12.94
CA LEU A 84 15.04 -13.55 -13.58
C LEU A 84 15.97 -14.58 -14.21
N ARG A 85 17.02 -14.19 -14.96
CA ARG A 85 17.98 -15.15 -15.53
C ARG A 85 18.77 -15.91 -14.45
N LYS A 86 19.16 -15.28 -13.34
CA LYS A 86 19.86 -15.97 -12.24
C LYS A 86 18.92 -16.96 -11.54
N LEU A 87 17.67 -16.56 -11.28
CA LEU A 87 16.62 -17.41 -10.73
C LEU A 87 16.25 -18.54 -11.70
N LEU A 88 16.20 -18.26 -13.00
CA LEU A 88 15.93 -19.26 -14.04
C LEU A 88 17.08 -20.20 -14.25
N ASN A 89 18.33 -19.73 -14.23
CA ASN A 89 19.49 -20.60 -14.32
C ASN A 89 19.59 -21.49 -13.08
N GLN A 90 19.28 -20.96 -11.89
CA GLN A 90 19.21 -21.76 -10.67
C GLN A 90 18.06 -22.76 -10.74
N ALA A 91 16.88 -22.32 -11.18
CA ALA A 91 15.75 -23.19 -11.42
C ALA A 91 16.03 -24.21 -12.53
N GLU A 92 16.85 -23.91 -13.56
CA GLU A 92 17.29 -24.83 -14.61
C GLU A 92 18.35 -25.81 -14.11
N THR A 93 19.16 -25.41 -13.12
CA THR A 93 20.12 -26.30 -12.45
C THR A 93 19.36 -27.28 -11.53
N GLU A 94 18.43 -26.76 -10.73
CA GLU A 94 17.52 -27.55 -9.89
C GLU A 94 16.54 -28.37 -10.75
N ARG A 95 16.14 -27.86 -11.92
CA ARG A 95 15.29 -28.57 -12.88
C ARG A 95 16.07 -29.56 -13.73
N ALA A 96 17.39 -29.45 -13.91
CA ALA A 96 18.19 -30.54 -14.45
C ALA A 96 18.23 -31.72 -13.46
N ASP A 97 18.29 -31.42 -12.16
CA ASP A 97 18.21 -32.42 -11.08
C ASP A 97 16.77 -32.99 -10.93
N ILE A 98 15.73 -32.25 -11.34
CA ILE A 98 14.31 -32.65 -11.26
C ILE A 98 13.76 -33.21 -12.60
N GLU A 99 14.29 -32.84 -13.77
CA GLU A 99 13.95 -33.41 -15.09
C GLU A 99 14.54 -34.81 -15.28
N GLU A 100 15.56 -35.19 -14.49
CA GLU A 100 15.90 -36.59 -14.27
C GLU A 100 14.77 -37.36 -13.53
N ALA A 101 13.84 -36.65 -12.87
CA ALA A 101 12.77 -37.23 -12.05
C ALA A 101 11.32 -37.02 -12.57
N ALA A 102 11.01 -36.06 -13.43
CA ALA A 102 9.63 -35.85 -13.87
C ALA A 102 9.49 -35.12 -15.20
N THR A 103 8.94 -35.84 -16.18
CA THR A 103 8.53 -35.32 -17.49
C THR A 103 7.12 -34.72 -17.39
N GLY A 104 6.99 -33.41 -17.64
CA GLY A 104 5.69 -32.83 -18.04
C GLY A 104 5.39 -31.39 -17.62
N SER A 105 5.59 -30.45 -18.56
CA SER A 105 4.89 -29.18 -18.82
C SER A 105 4.94 -28.00 -17.80
N GLN A 106 5.50 -26.87 -18.25
CA GLN A 106 5.40 -25.51 -17.64
C GLN A 106 4.08 -24.79 -18.00
N PRO A 107 3.72 -23.66 -17.33
CA PRO A 107 4.16 -22.30 -17.77
C PRO A 107 4.38 -21.22 -16.65
N ALA A 108 4.84 -20.02 -17.06
CA ALA A 108 4.69 -18.66 -16.47
C ALA A 108 5.76 -18.08 -15.48
N HIS A 109 6.83 -17.50 -16.03
CA HIS A 109 7.92 -16.84 -15.27
C HIS A 109 7.56 -15.53 -14.55
N THR A 110 6.61 -14.76 -15.06
CA THR A 110 6.21 -13.47 -14.46
C THR A 110 5.38 -13.66 -13.18
N GLU A 111 4.59 -14.73 -13.13
CA GLU A 111 3.79 -15.13 -11.97
C GLU A 111 4.70 -15.67 -10.86
N GLN A 112 5.75 -16.39 -11.24
CA GLN A 112 6.79 -16.86 -10.32
C GLN A 112 7.55 -15.72 -9.63
N VAL A 113 7.94 -14.67 -10.36
CA VAL A 113 8.64 -13.51 -9.75
C VAL A 113 7.71 -12.73 -8.81
N ALA A 114 6.44 -12.55 -9.19
CA ALA A 114 5.45 -11.89 -8.32
C ALA A 114 5.16 -12.69 -7.05
N LEU A 115 5.13 -14.03 -7.14
CA LEU A 115 5.03 -14.94 -6.00
C LEU A 115 6.25 -14.82 -5.09
N ILE A 116 7.46 -14.89 -5.64
CA ILE A 116 8.72 -14.78 -4.88
C ILE A 116 8.78 -13.45 -4.11
N MET A 117 8.44 -12.34 -4.76
CA MET A 117 8.45 -11.01 -4.11
C MET A 117 7.34 -10.85 -3.06
N GLY A 118 6.17 -11.43 -3.32
CA GLY A 118 5.05 -11.45 -2.37
C GLY A 118 5.35 -12.30 -1.14
N ASP A 119 6.08 -13.40 -1.30
CA ASP A 119 6.48 -14.29 -0.22
C ASP A 119 7.63 -13.69 0.59
N LEU A 120 8.60 -13.03 -0.06
CA LEU A 120 9.66 -12.25 0.60
C LEU A 120 9.08 -11.16 1.52
N HIS A 121 8.02 -10.47 1.06
CA HIS A 121 7.36 -9.41 1.83
C HIS A 121 6.51 -9.94 3.00
N LYS A 122 5.82 -11.08 2.83
CA LYS A 122 5.08 -11.75 3.91
C LYS A 122 6.00 -12.37 4.94
N GLU A 123 7.15 -12.87 4.53
CA GLU A 123 8.12 -13.53 5.40
C GLU A 123 8.99 -12.51 6.18
N GLN A 124 9.22 -11.32 5.61
CA GLN A 124 9.76 -10.17 6.35
C GLN A 124 8.87 -9.78 7.55
N GLN A 125 7.55 -9.95 7.43
CA GLN A 125 6.61 -9.76 8.56
C GLN A 125 6.67 -10.91 9.58
N ARG A 126 7.30 -12.04 9.22
CA ARG A 126 7.41 -13.26 10.03
C ARG A 126 8.78 -13.41 10.71
N GLN A 127 9.83 -12.76 10.19
CA GLN A 127 11.22 -12.85 10.67
C GLN A 127 11.54 -11.97 11.88
N ALA A 128 10.88 -12.25 13.01
CA ALA A 128 11.49 -12.09 14.33
C ALA A 128 12.26 -13.36 14.78
N ALA A 129 12.38 -14.38 13.91
CA ALA A 129 13.12 -15.61 14.20
C ALA A 129 13.68 -16.27 12.92
N LEU A 130 14.98 -16.08 12.69
CA LEU A 130 15.96 -17.01 12.09
C LEU A 130 15.74 -17.58 10.67
N ASP A 131 16.60 -17.10 9.76
CA ASP A 131 17.41 -17.83 8.76
C ASP A 131 16.80 -19.07 8.07
N THR A 132 16.17 -18.85 6.91
CA THR A 132 16.12 -19.87 5.85
C THR A 132 17.27 -19.60 4.84
N PRO A 133 18.12 -20.59 4.52
CA PRO A 133 19.24 -20.42 3.57
C PRO A 133 18.81 -19.98 2.16
N GLU A 134 17.61 -20.36 1.74
CA GLU A 134 17.08 -20.11 0.39
C GLU A 134 16.77 -18.62 0.16
N GLU A 135 16.19 -17.93 1.14
CA GLU A 135 15.87 -16.50 1.04
C GLU A 135 17.14 -15.64 1.08
N ASN A 136 18.13 -16.04 1.90
CA ASN A 136 19.45 -15.42 1.90
C ASN A 136 20.14 -15.55 0.54
N ILE A 137 19.97 -16.68 -0.16
CA ILE A 137 20.49 -16.86 -1.52
C ILE A 137 19.79 -15.91 -2.50
N ILE A 138 18.46 -15.82 -2.47
CA ILE A 138 17.68 -14.93 -3.34
C ILE A 138 18.05 -13.45 -3.11
N PHE A 139 18.14 -13.03 -1.84
CA PHE A 139 18.57 -11.69 -1.47
C PHE A 139 19.99 -11.39 -1.96
N MET A 140 20.93 -12.32 -1.78
CA MET A 140 22.30 -12.17 -2.25
C MET A 140 22.40 -12.11 -3.78
N GLN A 141 21.54 -12.83 -4.49
CA GLN A 141 21.46 -12.76 -5.96
C GLN A 141 20.91 -11.41 -6.44
N ALA A 142 19.87 -10.89 -5.78
CA ALA A 142 19.31 -9.57 -6.06
C ALA A 142 20.36 -8.48 -5.84
N LEU A 143 21.06 -8.53 -4.71
CA LEU A 143 22.13 -7.60 -4.38
C LEU A 143 23.32 -7.71 -5.35
N SER A 144 23.73 -8.93 -5.71
CA SER A 144 24.75 -9.13 -6.74
C SER A 144 24.33 -8.52 -8.07
N ALA A 145 23.09 -8.72 -8.51
CA ALA A 145 22.58 -8.13 -9.75
C ALA A 145 22.52 -6.59 -9.69
N LEU A 146 22.22 -6.02 -8.51
CA LEU A 146 22.25 -4.59 -8.25
C LEU A 146 23.68 -4.03 -8.39
N VAL A 147 24.66 -4.67 -7.76
CA VAL A 147 26.10 -4.28 -7.83
C VAL A 147 26.64 -4.41 -9.25
N ASP A 148 26.22 -5.44 -10.00
CA ASP A 148 26.64 -5.69 -11.38
C ASP A 148 26.06 -4.66 -12.39
N ASN A 149 25.16 -3.78 -11.94
CA ASN A 149 24.58 -2.70 -12.73
C ASN A 149 25.08 -1.34 -12.19
N ALA A 150 26.10 -0.77 -12.84
CA ALA A 150 26.73 0.47 -12.41
C ALA A 150 25.75 1.65 -12.24
N VAL A 151 24.68 1.72 -13.04
CA VAL A 151 23.66 2.77 -12.94
C VAL A 151 22.79 2.55 -11.71
N ALA A 152 22.23 1.35 -11.55
CA ALA A 152 21.40 1.02 -10.39
C ALA A 152 22.19 1.10 -9.08
N TRP A 153 23.46 0.68 -9.09
CA TRP A 153 24.36 0.79 -7.95
C TRP A 153 24.62 2.25 -7.56
N LYS A 154 24.87 3.13 -8.52
CA LYS A 154 25.03 4.57 -8.25
C LYS A 154 23.75 5.17 -7.66
N CYS A 155 22.59 4.83 -8.21
CA CYS A 155 21.30 5.29 -7.68
C CYS A 155 21.05 4.81 -6.25
N PHE A 156 21.46 3.58 -5.95
CA PHE A 156 21.40 3.05 -4.59
C PHE A 156 22.34 3.82 -3.64
N GLN A 157 23.55 4.18 -4.10
CA GLN A 157 24.47 5.02 -3.32
C GLN A 157 23.87 6.40 -3.01
N ASP A 158 23.27 7.05 -4.01
CA ASP A 158 22.61 8.34 -3.85
C ASP A 158 21.39 8.23 -2.91
N TYR A 159 20.63 7.14 -3.02
CA TYR A 159 19.50 6.84 -2.13
C TYR A 159 19.92 6.62 -0.67
N VAL A 160 20.98 5.84 -0.43
CA VAL A 160 21.55 5.62 0.90
C VAL A 160 22.03 6.95 1.49
N ALA A 161 22.75 7.77 0.71
CA ALA A 161 23.23 9.07 1.16
C ALA A 161 22.07 9.99 1.57
N ALA A 162 21.02 10.08 0.76
CA ALA A 162 19.84 10.89 1.05
C ALA A 162 19.07 10.41 2.30
N ARG A 163 19.02 9.10 2.56
CA ARG A 163 18.30 8.51 3.70
C ARG A 163 19.07 8.56 5.02
N THR A 164 20.39 8.65 4.97
CA THR A 164 21.27 8.52 6.15
C THR A 164 21.99 9.81 6.54
N ASP A 165 21.92 10.85 5.71
CA ASP A 165 22.39 12.19 6.07
C ASP A 165 21.40 12.88 7.04
N PRO A 166 21.78 13.14 8.31
CA PRO A 166 20.93 13.82 9.28
C PRO A 166 20.55 15.25 8.88
N LEU A 167 21.30 15.86 7.95
CA LEU A 167 21.10 17.23 7.48
C LEU A 167 20.32 17.30 6.16
N SER A 168 20.10 16.16 5.48
CA SER A 168 19.30 16.05 4.26
C SER A 168 17.79 15.97 4.57
N TYR A 169 17.32 16.78 5.52
CA TYR A 169 15.89 17.03 5.78
C TYR A 169 15.37 18.29 5.08
N THR A 170 16.15 18.86 4.16
CA THR A 170 15.58 19.68 3.08
C THR A 170 14.91 18.74 2.10
N LEU A 171 13.61 18.55 2.33
CA LEU A 171 12.65 18.20 1.29
C LEU A 171 13.06 18.86 -0.04
N LEU A 172 12.91 18.06 -1.09
CA LEU A 172 12.94 18.42 -2.49
C LEU A 172 12.08 19.68 -2.74
N ASP A 173 12.65 20.86 -2.54
CA ASP A 173 12.15 22.12 -3.10
C ASP A 173 12.33 22.02 -4.61
N THR A 174 11.26 21.60 -5.28
CA THR A 174 11.08 21.81 -6.71
C THR A 174 10.76 23.28 -6.94
N ASP A 175 11.78 24.13 -6.96
CA ASP A 175 11.77 25.34 -7.79
C ASP A 175 12.05 24.91 -9.24
N ALA A 176 11.59 25.53 -10.33
CA ALA A 176 10.58 26.55 -10.60
C ALA A 176 10.81 26.84 -12.10
N ASP A 177 9.88 26.52 -13.00
CA ASP A 177 9.69 27.20 -14.31
C ASP A 177 8.53 26.60 -15.13
N ALA A 178 7.44 26.22 -14.47
CA ALA A 178 6.14 26.12 -15.10
C ALA A 178 5.21 27.06 -14.32
N GLN A 179 4.89 28.21 -14.91
CA GLN A 179 3.91 29.14 -14.32
C GLN A 179 2.59 28.40 -14.09
N PRO A 180 2.10 28.27 -12.84
CA PRO A 180 0.78 27.74 -12.60
C PRO A 180 -0.23 28.88 -12.76
N GLU A 181 -1.25 28.62 -13.58
CA GLU A 181 -2.47 29.41 -13.62
C GLU A 181 -3.09 29.47 -12.20
N ALA A 182 -3.36 30.68 -11.73
CA ALA A 182 -4.19 31.06 -10.58
C ALA A 182 -4.24 30.07 -9.40
N ALA A 183 -3.35 30.28 -8.42
CA ALA A 183 -3.42 29.65 -7.11
C ALA A 183 -4.79 29.88 -6.44
N HIS A 184 -5.64 28.86 -6.42
CA HIS A 184 -6.69 28.72 -5.42
C HIS A 184 -6.02 28.72 -4.04
N GLU A 185 -6.47 29.60 -3.13
CA GLU A 185 -5.99 29.70 -1.76
C GLU A 185 -5.75 28.31 -1.16
N ALA A 186 -4.53 28.07 -0.67
CA ALA A 186 -4.14 26.78 -0.13
C ALA A 186 -5.15 26.33 0.94
N PRO A 187 -5.67 25.10 0.87
CA PRO A 187 -6.72 24.66 1.77
C PRO A 187 -6.18 24.65 3.21
N GLN A 188 -7.01 25.12 4.16
CA GLN A 188 -6.73 25.19 5.60
C GLN A 188 -6.64 23.78 6.24
N LEU A 189 -5.70 22.96 5.78
CA LEU A 189 -5.43 21.64 6.31
C LEU A 189 -4.28 21.71 7.33
N SER A 190 -4.43 21.00 8.44
CA SER A 190 -3.33 20.76 9.37
C SER A 190 -2.20 19.96 8.69
N ARG A 191 -0.98 20.00 9.23
CA ARG A 191 0.18 19.30 8.66
C ARG A 191 -0.09 17.81 8.39
N HIS A 192 -0.68 17.10 9.34
CA HIS A 192 -1.04 15.68 9.14
C HIS A 192 -2.09 15.45 8.05
N GLN A 193 -3.03 16.39 7.89
CA GLN A 193 -4.03 16.33 6.83
C GLN A 193 -3.41 16.64 5.46
N GLN A 194 -2.37 17.49 5.39
CA GLN A 194 -1.64 17.77 4.17
C GLN A 194 -0.93 16.52 3.66
N ASP A 195 -0.27 15.75 4.52
CA ASP A 195 0.39 14.50 4.14
C ASP A 195 -0.60 13.50 3.52
N VAL A 196 -1.74 13.28 4.20
CA VAL A 196 -2.81 12.41 3.71
C VAL A 196 -3.43 12.95 2.42
N PHE A 197 -3.61 14.27 2.33
CA PHE A 197 -4.12 14.93 1.13
C PHE A 197 -3.18 14.71 -0.06
N HIS A 198 -1.87 14.93 0.09
CA HIS A 198 -0.90 14.74 -0.98
C HIS A 198 -0.93 13.31 -1.52
N TYR A 199 -0.93 12.31 -0.62
CA TYR A 199 -1.02 10.91 -1.02
C TYR A 199 -2.33 10.61 -1.77
N CYS A 200 -3.48 11.02 -1.22
CA CYS A 200 -4.77 10.78 -1.88
C CYS A 200 -4.88 11.55 -3.20
N HIS A 201 -4.33 12.75 -3.29
CA HIS A 201 -4.31 13.57 -4.49
C HIS A 201 -3.54 12.89 -5.62
N GLN A 202 -2.39 12.28 -5.32
CA GLN A 202 -1.63 11.47 -6.28
C GLN A 202 -2.45 10.28 -6.79
N LEU A 203 -3.16 9.56 -5.90
CA LEU A 203 -4.04 8.46 -6.30
C LEU A 203 -5.22 8.92 -7.18
N GLY A 204 -5.82 10.08 -6.85
CA GLY A 204 -6.88 10.69 -7.65
C GLY A 204 -6.38 11.13 -9.03
N ALA A 205 -5.19 11.74 -9.09
CA ALA A 205 -4.55 12.12 -10.33
C ALA A 205 -4.29 10.90 -11.23
N LEU A 206 -3.76 9.82 -10.65
CA LEU A 206 -3.53 8.55 -11.35
C LEU A 206 -4.86 7.95 -11.86
N PHE A 207 -5.89 7.94 -11.03
CA PHE A 207 -7.23 7.46 -11.41
C PHE A 207 -7.78 8.21 -12.63
N PHE A 208 -7.78 9.55 -12.59
CA PHE A 208 -8.34 10.38 -13.65
C PHE A 208 -7.45 10.51 -14.88
N ALA A 209 -6.13 10.30 -14.75
CA ALA A 209 -5.21 10.23 -15.89
C ALA A 209 -5.47 8.99 -16.76
N ARG A 210 -6.11 7.95 -16.20
CA ARG A 210 -6.43 6.68 -16.88
C ARG A 210 -5.21 5.96 -17.44
N GLN A 211 -4.03 6.25 -16.89
CA GLN A 211 -2.80 5.58 -17.26
C GLN A 211 -2.71 4.27 -16.50
N GLN A 212 -2.67 3.16 -17.24
CA GLN A 212 -2.26 1.88 -16.69
C GLN A 212 -0.78 1.73 -16.99
N PRO A 213 0.11 1.79 -15.98
CA PRO A 213 1.54 1.63 -16.22
C PRO A 213 1.87 0.25 -16.79
N VAL A 214 1.05 -0.77 -16.47
CA VAL A 214 1.21 -2.13 -16.98
C VAL A 214 -0.11 -2.63 -17.59
N PRO A 215 -0.13 -2.99 -18.89
CA PRO A 215 -1.30 -3.57 -19.52
C PRO A 215 -1.81 -4.81 -18.78
N GLY A 216 -3.13 -4.88 -18.55
CA GLY A 216 -3.77 -6.00 -17.84
C GLY A 216 -3.78 -5.86 -16.32
N PHE A 217 -3.05 -4.90 -15.73
CA PHE A 217 -3.08 -4.62 -14.30
C PHE A 217 -3.93 -3.38 -14.01
N LYS A 218 -4.99 -3.56 -13.23
CA LYS A 218 -5.81 -2.46 -12.72
C LYS A 218 -5.29 -2.02 -11.36
N LEU A 219 -4.74 -0.81 -11.30
CA LEU A 219 -4.35 -0.20 -10.03
C LEU A 219 -5.58 0.09 -9.17
N ARG A 220 -5.46 -0.20 -7.87
CA ARG A 220 -6.48 0.13 -6.88
C ARG A 220 -6.17 1.50 -6.31
N THR A 221 -6.88 2.52 -6.78
CA THR A 221 -6.65 3.92 -6.39
C THR A 221 -7.69 4.45 -5.41
N PHE A 222 -8.35 3.57 -4.64
CA PHE A 222 -9.40 3.93 -3.69
C PHE A 222 -8.86 3.95 -2.24
N PRO A 223 -8.39 5.10 -1.72
CA PRO A 223 -7.79 5.16 -0.39
C PRO A 223 -8.82 4.96 0.73
N LEU A 224 -8.34 4.41 1.85
CA LEU A 224 -9.07 4.34 3.12
C LEU A 224 -8.42 5.29 4.14
N ILE A 225 -9.18 6.26 4.63
CA ILE A 225 -8.74 7.25 5.61
C ILE A 225 -9.23 6.87 7.00
N VAL A 226 -8.31 6.57 7.90
CA VAL A 226 -8.62 6.21 9.28
C VAL A 226 -8.25 7.35 10.22
N GLY A 227 -9.15 7.75 11.09
CA GLY A 227 -8.86 8.77 12.09
C GLY A 227 -10.00 9.01 13.08
N PRO A 228 -9.69 9.58 14.26
CA PRO A 228 -10.69 9.81 15.29
C PRO A 228 -11.83 10.73 14.84
N THR A 229 -12.93 10.73 15.58
CA THR A 229 -13.99 11.72 15.40
C THR A 229 -13.41 13.12 15.55
N GLY A 230 -13.81 14.04 14.67
CA GLY A 230 -13.33 15.42 14.70
C GLY A 230 -11.96 15.65 14.04
N ALA A 231 -11.28 14.61 13.53
CA ALA A 231 -10.01 14.75 12.80
C ALA A 231 -10.13 15.43 11.42
N GLY A 232 -11.32 15.91 11.04
CA GLY A 232 -11.55 16.59 9.77
C GLY A 232 -11.53 15.69 8.52
N LYS A 233 -11.77 14.38 8.65
CA LYS A 233 -11.79 13.42 7.51
C LYS A 233 -12.69 13.90 6.37
N SER A 234 -13.95 14.22 6.65
CA SER A 234 -14.91 14.68 5.63
C SER A 234 -14.50 16.03 5.02
N HIS A 235 -13.82 16.91 5.78
CA HIS A 235 -13.27 18.15 5.25
C HIS A 235 -12.09 17.90 4.29
N LEU A 236 -11.18 16.99 4.64
CA LEU A 236 -10.08 16.57 3.78
C LEU A 236 -10.60 15.96 2.47
N VAL A 237 -11.58 15.05 2.53
CA VAL A 237 -12.13 14.42 1.32
C VAL A 237 -12.90 15.42 0.45
N ARG A 238 -13.61 16.39 1.05
CA ARG A 238 -14.22 17.49 0.30
C ARG A 238 -13.18 18.35 -0.41
N THR A 239 -12.05 18.61 0.25
CA THR A 239 -10.93 19.36 -0.34
C THR A 239 -10.30 18.58 -1.51
N LEU A 240 -10.17 17.25 -1.40
CA LEU A 240 -9.75 16.40 -2.51
C LEU A 240 -10.71 16.50 -3.70
N ALA A 241 -12.02 16.47 -3.45
CA ALA A 241 -13.01 16.60 -4.52
C ALA A 241 -12.85 17.93 -5.27
N GLN A 242 -12.65 19.04 -4.54
CA GLN A 242 -12.39 20.36 -5.13
C GLN A 242 -11.10 20.37 -5.96
N ALA A 243 -10.01 19.79 -5.45
CA ALA A 243 -8.73 19.73 -6.15
C ALA A 243 -8.78 18.94 -7.48
N HIS A 244 -9.74 18.04 -7.64
CA HIS A 244 -9.94 17.25 -8.87
C HIS A 244 -11.14 17.69 -9.72
N ASP A 245 -11.77 18.83 -9.40
CA ASP A 245 -13.00 19.31 -10.03
C ASP A 245 -14.10 18.24 -10.07
N CYS A 246 -14.31 17.59 -8.93
CA CYS A 246 -15.30 16.54 -8.73
C CYS A 246 -16.49 17.07 -7.94
N ASP A 247 -17.68 16.61 -8.33
CA ASP A 247 -18.85 16.67 -7.45
C ASP A 247 -18.61 15.79 -6.21
N TYR A 248 -18.80 16.37 -5.03
CA TYR A 248 -18.57 15.68 -3.76
C TYR A 248 -19.85 15.00 -3.28
N LEU A 249 -19.85 13.66 -3.26
CA LEU A 249 -21.00 12.87 -2.84
C LEU A 249 -20.69 12.07 -1.56
N PRO A 250 -21.03 12.59 -0.36
CA PRO A 250 -20.90 11.86 0.88
C PRO A 250 -22.03 10.83 1.04
N ILE A 251 -21.64 9.61 1.38
CA ILE A 251 -22.56 8.49 1.63
C ILE A 251 -22.10 7.78 2.90
N THR A 252 -22.99 7.68 3.88
CA THR A 252 -22.76 6.89 5.09
C THR A 252 -23.40 5.52 4.92
N TYR A 253 -22.82 4.48 5.56
CA TYR A 253 -23.40 3.13 5.57
C TYR A 253 -24.90 3.11 5.89
N GLY A 254 -25.32 3.77 6.98
CA GLY A 254 -26.72 3.80 7.42
C GLY A 254 -27.69 4.55 6.49
N ALA A 255 -27.18 5.33 5.54
CA ALA A 255 -27.98 6.05 4.56
C ALA A 255 -28.05 5.33 3.20
N TRP A 256 -27.38 4.18 3.06
CA TRP A 256 -27.33 3.45 1.79
C TRP A 256 -28.71 2.92 1.40
N GLN A 257 -29.20 3.36 0.25
CA GLN A 257 -30.46 2.91 -0.33
C GLN A 257 -30.15 1.82 -1.35
N VAL A 258 -30.35 0.56 -0.94
CA VAL A 258 -30.20 -0.58 -1.83
C VAL A 258 -31.29 -0.60 -2.90
N GLN A 259 -31.02 -1.32 -3.99
CA GLN A 259 -32.00 -1.54 -5.03
C GLN A 259 -33.25 -2.27 -4.49
N GLY A 260 -34.43 -1.82 -4.93
CA GLY A 260 -35.72 -2.36 -4.47
C GLY A 260 -36.19 -1.81 -3.12
N SER A 261 -35.45 -0.88 -2.50
CA SER A 261 -35.98 -0.07 -1.41
C SER A 261 -37.17 0.77 -1.88
N LYS A 262 -38.07 1.17 -0.95
CA LYS A 262 -39.23 2.02 -1.26
C LYS A 262 -38.84 3.49 -1.56
N ALA A 263 -37.55 3.81 -1.52
CA ALA A 263 -37.05 5.14 -1.83
C ALA A 263 -37.17 5.43 -3.33
N ASP A 264 -37.33 6.70 -3.69
CA ASP A 264 -37.50 7.13 -5.08
C ASP A 264 -36.25 6.87 -5.95
N THR A 265 -35.06 6.76 -5.35
CA THR A 265 -33.80 6.54 -6.08
C THR A 265 -32.82 5.76 -5.21
N CYS A 266 -32.26 4.67 -5.73
CA CYS A 266 -31.22 3.92 -5.01
C CYS A 266 -29.86 4.61 -5.10
N THR A 267 -28.95 4.27 -4.19
CA THR A 267 -27.65 4.94 -4.08
C THR A 267 -26.80 4.81 -5.34
N ILE A 268 -26.80 3.63 -5.97
CA ILE A 268 -26.07 3.39 -7.23
C ILE A 268 -26.63 4.26 -8.37
N GLU A 269 -27.95 4.39 -8.46
CA GLU A 269 -28.59 5.25 -9.45
C GLU A 269 -28.24 6.72 -9.24
N LEU A 270 -28.23 7.18 -7.98
CA LEU A 270 -27.79 8.54 -7.65
C LEU A 270 -26.35 8.79 -8.11
N ILE A 271 -25.43 7.85 -7.84
CA ILE A 271 -24.03 7.93 -8.30
C ILE A 271 -23.97 8.02 -9.82
N ALA A 272 -24.72 7.16 -10.52
CA ALA A 272 -24.78 7.14 -11.98
C ALA A 272 -25.28 8.48 -12.55
N GLN A 273 -26.33 9.06 -11.97
CA GLN A 273 -26.88 10.34 -12.38
C GLN A 273 -25.90 11.51 -12.17
N ARG A 274 -25.08 11.47 -11.10
CA ARG A 274 -24.01 12.47 -10.89
C ARG A 274 -22.87 12.26 -11.89
N ALA A 275 -22.44 11.02 -12.10
CA ALA A 275 -21.36 10.66 -13.03
C ALA A 275 -21.66 11.04 -14.48
N ALA A 276 -22.93 11.01 -14.87
CA ALA A 276 -23.40 11.45 -16.18
C ALA A 276 -23.21 12.97 -16.42
N LYS A 277 -23.08 13.76 -15.35
CA LYS A 277 -22.89 15.22 -15.42
C LYS A 277 -21.43 15.66 -15.34
N GLY A 278 -20.54 14.79 -14.84
CA GLY A 278 -19.13 15.11 -14.65
C GLY A 278 -18.42 14.12 -13.74
N ARG A 279 -17.23 14.49 -13.26
CA ARG A 279 -16.47 13.70 -12.30
C ARG A 279 -17.14 13.75 -10.93
N VAL A 280 -17.08 12.63 -10.21
CA VAL A 280 -17.69 12.47 -8.89
C VAL A 280 -16.70 11.81 -7.96
N LEU A 281 -16.51 12.40 -6.79
CA LEU A 281 -15.81 11.77 -5.68
C LEU A 281 -16.88 11.25 -4.71
N VAL A 282 -17.03 9.92 -4.67
CA VAL A 282 -17.89 9.22 -3.72
C VAL A 282 -17.13 9.02 -2.42
N HIS A 283 -17.58 9.68 -1.36
CA HIS A 283 -17.01 9.53 -0.03
C HIS A 283 -17.85 8.53 0.79
N LEU A 284 -17.29 7.33 1.01
CA LEU A 284 -17.87 6.32 1.87
C LEU A 284 -17.48 6.60 3.33
N ASP A 285 -18.29 7.41 4.02
CA ASP A 285 -18.05 7.78 5.42
C ASP A 285 -18.59 6.71 6.37
N GLU A 286 -18.04 6.68 7.59
CA GLU A 286 -18.38 5.73 8.64
C GLU A 286 -18.26 4.25 8.22
N LEU A 287 -17.27 3.92 7.38
CA LEU A 287 -17.05 2.55 6.92
C LEU A 287 -16.78 1.58 8.08
N ASP A 288 -16.30 2.06 9.22
CA ASP A 288 -16.12 1.26 10.44
C ASP A 288 -17.45 0.72 11.04
N LYS A 289 -18.60 1.19 10.55
CA LYS A 289 -19.92 0.63 10.91
C LYS A 289 -20.27 -0.63 10.12
N MET A 290 -19.57 -0.90 9.03
CA MET A 290 -19.64 -2.17 8.30
C MET A 290 -18.87 -3.24 9.07
N ARG A 291 -19.48 -3.77 10.14
CA ARG A 291 -18.86 -4.81 10.97
C ARG A 291 -19.05 -6.21 10.37
N ALA A 292 -18.05 -7.08 10.57
CA ALA A 292 -18.16 -8.50 10.25
C ALA A 292 -19.30 -9.14 11.06
N GLY A 293 -20.08 -10.03 10.43
CA GLY A 293 -21.28 -10.65 11.02
C GLY A 293 -22.60 -10.26 10.35
N PHE A 294 -22.55 -9.82 9.10
CA PHE A 294 -23.71 -9.48 8.28
C PHE A 294 -24.73 -10.62 8.26
N SER A 295 -25.84 -10.42 8.94
CA SER A 295 -26.93 -11.39 9.05
C SER A 295 -28.18 -10.93 8.32
N SER A 296 -28.25 -9.65 7.94
CA SER A 296 -29.38 -9.11 7.20
C SER A 296 -29.13 -9.15 5.68
N SER A 297 -30.19 -9.38 4.92
CA SER A 297 -30.16 -9.30 3.46
C SER A 297 -29.77 -7.90 2.97
N TRP A 298 -30.15 -6.86 3.71
CA TRP A 298 -29.80 -5.48 3.39
C TRP A 298 -28.29 -5.24 3.46
N ASP A 299 -27.61 -5.71 4.52
CA ASP A 299 -26.16 -5.54 4.65
C ASP A 299 -25.41 -6.19 3.48
N ILE A 300 -25.84 -7.39 3.06
CA ILE A 300 -25.27 -8.12 1.93
C ILE A 300 -25.46 -7.33 0.63
N SER A 301 -26.64 -6.75 0.41
CA SER A 301 -26.89 -5.88 -0.74
C SER A 301 -26.00 -4.64 -0.75
N VAL A 302 -25.82 -3.97 0.39
CA VAL A 302 -24.90 -2.81 0.50
C VAL A 302 -23.47 -3.22 0.17
N LEU A 303 -22.99 -4.36 0.68
CA LEU A 303 -21.64 -4.86 0.40
C LEU A 303 -21.43 -5.17 -1.08
N ASN A 304 -22.41 -5.80 -1.73
CA ASN A 304 -22.33 -6.08 -3.15
C ASN A 304 -22.27 -4.78 -3.95
N ASP A 305 -23.14 -3.81 -3.63
CA ASP A 305 -23.14 -2.49 -4.28
C ASP A 305 -21.77 -1.77 -4.11
N VAL A 306 -21.22 -1.78 -2.89
CA VAL A 306 -19.91 -1.17 -2.60
C VAL A 306 -18.79 -1.90 -3.36
N TRP A 307 -18.85 -3.23 -3.41
CA TRP A 307 -17.84 -4.03 -4.11
C TRP A 307 -17.89 -3.78 -5.63
N ASP A 308 -19.09 -3.75 -6.21
CA ASP A 308 -19.29 -3.43 -7.62
C ASP A 308 -18.83 -2.01 -7.96
N LEU A 309 -19.06 -1.06 -7.05
CA LEU A 309 -18.55 0.30 -7.17
C LEU A 309 -17.01 0.33 -7.19
N LEU A 310 -16.34 -0.39 -6.28
CA LEU A 310 -14.87 -0.47 -6.21
C LEU A 310 -14.25 -1.20 -7.40
N GLN A 311 -14.90 -2.26 -7.89
CA GLN A 311 -14.47 -3.00 -9.09
C GLN A 311 -14.83 -2.28 -10.39
N GLN A 312 -15.65 -1.24 -10.29
CA GLN A 312 -16.25 -0.52 -11.40
C GLN A 312 -17.04 -1.46 -12.34
N SER A 313 -17.71 -2.44 -11.75
CA SER A 313 -18.56 -3.45 -12.39
C SER A 313 -20.06 -3.19 -12.20
N ILE A 314 -20.42 -1.94 -11.92
CA ILE A 314 -21.81 -1.53 -11.65
C ILE A 314 -22.71 -1.93 -12.82
N SER A 315 -23.73 -2.74 -12.52
CA SER A 315 -24.78 -3.13 -13.45
C SER A 315 -25.98 -2.20 -13.35
N LEU A 316 -26.35 -1.55 -14.46
CA LEU A 316 -27.52 -0.67 -14.52
C LEU A 316 -28.72 -1.34 -15.22
N GLN A 317 -28.81 -2.67 -15.16
CA GLN A 317 -29.86 -3.45 -15.83
C GLN A 317 -31.28 -3.02 -15.45
N ASN A 318 -31.45 -2.62 -14.20
CA ASN A 318 -32.74 -2.24 -13.63
C ASN A 318 -33.08 -0.75 -13.79
N MET A 319 -32.18 0.07 -14.34
CA MET A 319 -32.51 1.46 -14.69
C MET A 319 -33.34 1.52 -15.97
N SER A 320 -34.41 2.32 -15.94
CA SER A 320 -35.24 2.58 -17.11
C SER A 320 -34.60 3.65 -17.99
N PHE A 321 -34.39 3.34 -19.27
CA PHE A 321 -33.91 4.27 -20.28
C PHE A 321 -34.98 4.48 -21.35
N THR A 322 -35.09 5.70 -21.87
CA THR A 322 -35.92 5.99 -23.04
C THR A 322 -35.13 5.72 -24.33
N GLY A 323 -35.76 5.11 -25.35
CA GLY A 323 -35.11 4.80 -26.62
C GLY A 323 -34.24 3.54 -26.56
N ASP A 324 -33.08 3.56 -27.22
CA ASP A 324 -32.14 2.43 -27.19
C ASP A 324 -31.47 2.29 -25.82
N ALA A 325 -32.12 1.50 -24.96
CA ALA A 325 -31.72 1.30 -23.59
C ALA A 325 -30.38 0.57 -23.45
N ALA A 326 -30.04 -0.33 -24.39
CA ALA A 326 -28.82 -1.12 -24.30
C ALA A 326 -27.58 -0.24 -24.51
N VAL A 327 -27.59 0.56 -25.58
CA VAL A 327 -26.47 1.46 -25.91
C VAL A 327 -26.30 2.53 -24.84
N LYS A 328 -27.40 3.15 -24.39
CA LYS A 328 -27.34 4.18 -23.33
C LYS A 328 -26.82 3.63 -22.00
N ARG A 329 -27.19 2.39 -21.66
CA ARG A 329 -26.70 1.71 -20.47
C ARG A 329 -25.19 1.49 -20.54
N GLU A 330 -24.71 0.92 -21.62
CA GLU A 330 -23.28 0.66 -21.82
C GLU A 330 -22.47 1.96 -21.77
N GLN A 331 -22.96 3.03 -22.40
CA GLN A 331 -22.34 4.35 -22.35
C GLN A 331 -22.29 4.91 -20.92
N LEU A 332 -23.37 4.77 -20.15
CA LEU A 332 -23.41 5.24 -18.77
C LEU A 332 -22.49 4.42 -17.86
N GLU A 333 -22.44 3.10 -18.01
CA GLU A 333 -21.51 2.23 -17.29
C GLU A 333 -20.05 2.56 -17.63
N ALA A 334 -19.73 2.86 -18.89
CA ALA A 334 -18.42 3.36 -19.29
C ALA A 334 -18.11 4.74 -18.67
N THR A 335 -19.11 5.62 -18.59
CA THR A 335 -18.99 6.94 -17.97
C THR A 335 -18.71 6.83 -16.47
N ILE A 336 -19.43 5.96 -15.75
CA ILE A 336 -19.21 5.68 -14.33
C ILE A 336 -17.77 5.22 -14.09
N ARG A 337 -17.29 4.23 -14.85
CA ARG A 337 -15.91 3.70 -14.76
C ARG A 337 -14.85 4.79 -14.88
N GLN A 338 -15.15 5.83 -15.64
CA GLN A 338 -14.24 6.92 -15.97
C GLN A 338 -14.32 8.12 -15.03
N ASN A 339 -15.49 8.35 -14.42
CA ASN A 339 -15.80 9.59 -13.71
C ASN A 339 -15.95 9.40 -12.21
N VAL A 340 -16.17 8.17 -11.72
CA VAL A 340 -16.45 7.90 -10.31
C VAL A 340 -15.20 7.43 -9.59
N TRP A 341 -14.65 8.29 -8.74
CA TRP A 341 -13.55 7.96 -7.84
C TRP A 341 -14.08 7.77 -6.41
N VAL A 342 -13.59 6.75 -5.71
CA VAL A 342 -14.09 6.36 -4.39
C VAL A 342 -13.02 6.59 -3.33
N VAL A 343 -13.39 7.28 -2.25
CA VAL A 343 -12.57 7.44 -1.05
C VAL A 343 -13.39 6.98 0.15
N ALA A 344 -12.83 6.10 0.96
CA ALA A 344 -13.50 5.65 2.17
C ALA A 344 -12.90 6.31 3.41
N SER A 345 -13.71 6.46 4.47
CA SER A 345 -13.19 6.88 5.76
C SER A 345 -13.92 6.24 6.94
N GLY A 346 -13.24 6.16 8.08
CA GLY A 346 -13.82 5.59 9.30
C GLY A 346 -12.95 5.85 10.54
N ILE A 347 -13.47 5.42 11.69
CA ILE A 347 -12.88 5.74 13.00
C ILE A 347 -12.11 4.56 13.60
N TRP A 348 -12.53 3.31 13.38
CA TRP A 348 -11.94 2.10 14.00
C TRP A 348 -11.49 2.31 15.45
N GLN A 349 -12.43 2.73 16.31
CA GLN A 349 -12.13 3.14 17.69
C GLN A 349 -11.30 2.12 18.49
N GLU A 350 -11.46 0.82 18.20
CA GLU A 350 -10.74 -0.27 18.85
C GLU A 350 -9.22 -0.17 18.62
N ALA A 351 -8.78 0.20 17.41
CA ALA A 351 -7.37 0.41 17.09
C ALA A 351 -6.72 1.53 17.94
N PHE A 352 -7.51 2.53 18.36
CA PHE A 352 -7.03 3.64 19.19
C PHE A 352 -7.12 3.37 20.70
N LYS A 353 -7.87 2.35 21.14
CA LYS A 353 -8.01 2.01 22.57
C LYS A 353 -6.75 1.32 23.12
N GLU A 354 -6.11 0.47 22.34
CA GLU A 354 -4.90 -0.25 22.76
C GLU A 354 -3.72 0.69 23.03
N GLN A 355 -3.58 1.76 22.25
CA GLN A 355 -2.53 2.76 22.45
C GLN A 355 -2.70 3.56 23.75
N ARG A 356 -3.94 3.86 24.16
CA ARG A 356 -4.21 4.56 25.42
C ARG A 356 -3.96 3.69 26.66
N GLY A 357 -4.08 2.38 26.54
CA GLY A 357 -3.81 1.43 27.63
C GLY A 357 -2.32 1.26 27.96
N ARG A 358 -1.43 1.43 26.97
CA ARG A 358 0.03 1.31 27.15
C ARG A 358 0.68 2.57 27.72
N GLY A 359 -0.02 3.69 27.75
CA GLY A 359 0.44 4.96 28.32
C GLY A 359 0.08 5.16 29.81
N ARG A 360 -0.09 4.09 30.61
CA ARG A 360 -0.15 4.29 32.07
C ARG A 360 1.23 4.77 32.54
N PRO A 361 1.33 5.95 33.19
CA PRO A 361 2.55 6.29 33.89
C PRO A 361 2.80 5.17 34.92
N VAL A 362 4.02 4.63 34.92
CA VAL A 362 4.50 3.77 35.99
C VAL A 362 4.27 4.54 37.27
N GLN A 363 3.30 4.09 38.09
CA GLN A 363 3.20 4.56 39.47
C GLN A 363 4.49 4.11 40.14
N LEU A 364 5.43 5.04 40.28
CA LEU A 364 6.58 4.87 41.16
C LEU A 364 6.00 4.61 42.54
N GLY A 365 6.13 3.36 43.00
CA GLY A 365 5.66 2.95 44.32
C GLY A 365 6.26 3.86 45.37
N GLU A 366 5.40 4.37 46.25
CA GLU A 366 5.83 5.08 47.45
C GLU A 366 6.75 4.16 48.27
N PRO A 367 7.86 4.69 48.81
CA PRO A 367 8.72 3.91 49.69
C PRO A 367 7.94 3.59 50.96
N THR A 368 7.73 2.30 51.23
CA THR A 368 7.28 1.82 52.52
C THR A 368 8.40 1.97 53.54
N ASP A 369 8.15 2.76 54.57
CA ASP A 369 8.96 2.87 55.80
C ASP A 369 8.97 1.56 56.62
#